data_AF-A0A1B4PU16-F1
#
_entry.id   AF-A0A1B4PU16-F1
#
_cell.length_a   1.000
_cell.length_b   1.000
_cell.length_c   1.000
_cell.angle_alpha   90.00
_cell.angle_beta   90.00
_cell.angle_gamma   90.00
#
_symmetry.space_group_name_H-M   'P 1'
#
loop_
_entity.id
_entity.type
_entity.pdbx_description
1 polymer ?
#
loop_
_entity_poly.entity_id
_entity_poly.type
_entity_poly.pdbx_seq_one_letter_code
_entity_poly.pdbx_strand_id
1 'polypeptide(L)'
;MFSGIKSAYQPEQLVGKLTVMVANLAPRKMKFGLSEGMVLAASATDEKAEPGLYILEPHSGAKPGMRAKYAARCLRDNPRT
;
A
#
# COMPACT_ATOMS: atom_id res chain seq x y z
N MET A 1 6.77 7.38 -7.78
CA MET A 1 5.59 7.21 -6.91
C MET A 1 5.69 8.18 -5.74
N PHE A 2 4.63 8.93 -5.43
CA PHE A 2 4.59 9.84 -4.29
C PHE A 2 3.53 9.37 -3.30
N SER A 3 3.86 9.19 -2.02
CA SER A 3 2.98 8.53 -1.04
C SER A 3 2.58 9.36 0.18
N GLY A 4 3.00 10.63 0.30
CA GLY A 4 2.53 11.50 1.39
C GLY A 4 2.91 11.06 2.82
N ILE A 5 3.73 10.02 2.97
CA ILE A 5 4.04 9.36 4.26
C ILE A 5 5.22 9.97 5.02
N LYS A 6 5.76 11.10 4.54
CA LYS A 6 7.01 11.70 5.05
C LYS A 6 6.92 12.10 6.53
N SER A 7 5.72 12.41 7.01
CA SER A 7 5.49 12.77 8.42
C SER A 7 5.60 11.58 9.38
N ALA A 8 5.43 10.35 8.89
CA ALA A 8 5.37 9.15 9.71
C ALA A 8 6.61 8.26 9.61
N TYR A 9 7.37 8.34 8.51
CA TYR A 9 8.50 7.44 8.26
C TYR A 9 9.72 8.17 7.70
N GLN A 10 10.89 7.78 8.20
CA GLN A 10 12.16 8.14 7.59
C GLN A 10 12.46 7.23 6.38
N PRO A 11 13.14 7.73 5.34
CA PRO A 11 13.47 6.95 4.15
C PRO A 11 14.19 5.62 4.46
N GLU A 12 15.10 5.63 5.42
CA GLU A 12 15.92 4.48 5.80
C GLU A 12 15.08 3.35 6.38
N GLN A 13 13.95 3.68 7.00
CA GLN A 13 13.04 2.68 7.58
C GLN A 13 12.26 1.92 6.50
N LEU A 14 12.18 2.46 5.28
CA LEU A 14 11.40 1.91 4.18
C LEU A 14 12.25 1.09 3.21
N VAL A 15 13.58 1.19 3.30
CA VAL A 15 14.48 0.41 2.44
C VAL A 15 14.33 -1.09 2.74
N GLY A 16 14.05 -1.87 1.70
CA GLY A 16 13.87 -3.33 1.82
C GLY A 16 12.51 -3.79 2.33
N LYS A 17 11.61 -2.87 2.72
CA LYS A 17 10.23 -3.22 3.10
C LYS A 17 9.35 -3.41 1.87
N LEU A 18 8.43 -4.36 1.97
CA LEU A 18 7.37 -4.55 0.99
C LEU A 18 6.12 -3.79 1.43
N THR A 19 5.41 -3.22 0.47
CA THR A 19 4.13 -2.55 0.71
C THR A 19 3.13 -2.85 -0.40
N VAL A 20 1.85 -2.62 -0.12
CA VAL A 20 0.79 -2.74 -1.11
C VAL A 20 0.63 -1.43 -1.87
N MET A 21 0.67 -1.53 -3.20
CA MET A 21 0.50 -0.40 -4.11
C MET A 21 -0.74 -0.57 -4.97
N VAL A 22 -1.50 0.52 -5.10
CA VAL A 22 -2.56 0.66 -6.10
C VAL A 22 -1.94 1.19 -7.39
N ALA A 23 -1.86 0.31 -8.39
CA ALA A 23 -1.22 0.57 -9.69
C ALA A 23 -2.22 0.75 -10.86
N ASN A 24 -3.52 0.68 -10.62
CA ASN A 24 -4.57 0.85 -11.65
C ASN A 24 -5.09 2.29 -11.75
N LEU A 25 -4.45 3.23 -11.07
CA LEU A 25 -4.83 4.64 -11.07
C LEU A 25 -4.27 5.33 -12.33
N ALA A 26 -5.05 6.22 -12.93
CA ALA A 26 -4.57 7.06 -14.01
C ALA A 26 -3.38 7.91 -13.50
N PRO A 27 -2.29 8.04 -14.28
CA PRO A 27 -1.14 8.81 -13.86
C PRO A 27 -1.53 10.24 -13.48
N ARG A 28 -1.26 10.64 -12.24
CA ARG A 28 -1.64 11.96 -11.75
C ARG A 28 -0.43 12.88 -11.77
N LYS A 29 -0.51 13.98 -12.53
CA LYS A 29 0.54 15.01 -12.55
C LYS A 29 0.49 15.79 -11.24
N MET A 30 1.56 15.71 -10.47
CA MET A 30 1.76 16.44 -9.22
C MET A 30 2.86 17.49 -9.41
N LYS A 31 3.03 18.41 -8.46
CA LYS A 31 4.05 19.49 -8.54
C LYS A 31 5.48 18.98 -8.72
N PHE A 32 5.78 17.75 -8.28
CA PHE A 32 7.13 17.16 -8.30
C PHE A 32 7.34 16.11 -9.39
N GLY A 33 6.34 15.85 -10.24
CA GLY A 33 6.41 14.83 -11.29
C GLY A 33 5.12 14.03 -11.43
N LEU A 34 5.17 12.99 -12.26
CA LEU A 34 4.05 12.09 -12.49
C LEU A 34 4.00 11.02 -11.39
N SER A 35 2.86 10.85 -10.73
CA SER A 35 2.63 9.73 -9.80
C SER A 35 1.85 8.63 -10.51
N GLU A 36 2.46 7.45 -10.65
CA GLU A 36 1.88 6.27 -11.30
C GLU A 36 1.25 5.27 -10.32
N GLY A 37 1.10 5.67 -9.05
CA GLY A 37 0.32 4.88 -8.10
C GLY A 37 0.41 5.39 -6.67
N MET A 38 -0.27 4.67 -5.78
CA MET A 38 -0.53 5.08 -4.41
C MET A 38 -0.23 3.93 -3.43
N VAL A 39 0.42 4.24 -2.31
CA VAL A 39 0.70 3.26 -1.24
C VAL A 39 -0.55 3.14 -0.39
N LEU A 40 -0.89 1.92 0.02
CA LEU A 40 -1.94 1.70 1.01
C LEU A 40 -1.38 1.78 2.43
N ALA A 41 -2.02 2.60 3.24
CA ALA A 41 -1.75 2.74 4.66
C ALA A 41 -3.07 2.79 5.44
N ALA A 42 -3.03 2.33 6.68
CA ALA A 42 -4.11 2.50 7.63
C ALA A 42 -3.86 3.77 8.46
N SER A 43 -4.91 4.53 8.71
CA SER A 43 -4.92 5.64 9.65
C SER A 43 -6.24 5.64 10.40
N ALA A 44 -6.27 6.26 11.58
CA ALA A 44 -7.51 6.47 12.29
C ALA A 44 -8.41 7.46 11.54
N THR A 45 -9.73 7.30 11.68
CA THR A 45 -10.70 8.27 11.16
C THR A 45 -10.62 9.60 11.90
N ASP A 46 -10.32 9.54 13.20
CA ASP A 46 -10.05 10.72 14.03
C ASP A 46 -8.55 10.84 14.30
N GLU A 47 -7.88 11.63 13.47
CA GLU A 47 -6.44 11.91 13.58
C GLU A 47 -6.08 12.62 14.89
N LYS A 48 -7.04 13.25 15.59
CA LYS A 48 -6.77 13.90 16.89
C LYS A 48 -6.76 12.89 18.03
N ALA A 49 -7.55 11.83 17.92
CA ALA A 49 -7.60 10.76 18.91
C ALA A 49 -6.42 9.78 18.73
N GLU A 50 -6.12 9.41 17.49
CA GLU A 50 -5.01 8.50 17.17
C GLU A 50 -4.24 9.00 15.93
N PRO A 51 -3.27 9.92 16.12
CA PRO A 51 -2.41 10.35 15.05
C PRO A 51 -1.45 9.21 14.68
N GLY A 52 -1.69 8.55 13.56
CA GLY A 52 -0.82 7.48 13.07
C GLY A 52 -1.10 7.10 11.62
N LEU A 53 -0.03 6.93 10.85
CA LEU A 53 -0.09 6.35 9.51
C LEU A 53 0.71 5.05 9.53
N TYR A 54 0.04 3.95 9.22
CA TYR A 54 0.60 2.60 9.29
C TYR A 54 0.63 2.00 7.91
N ILE A 55 1.83 1.81 7.35
CA ILE A 55 1.97 1.19 6.02
C ILE A 55 1.54 -0.28 6.11
N LEU A 56 0.75 -0.72 5.14
CA LEU A 56 0.37 -2.12 5.04
C LEU A 56 1.53 -2.92 4.46
N GLU A 57 2.05 -3.84 5.27
CA GLU A 57 3.08 -4.80 4.86
C GLU A 57 2.41 -6.14 4.48
N PRO A 58 2.79 -6.74 3.34
CA PRO A 58 2.29 -8.04 2.97
C PRO A 58 2.94 -9.13 3.85
N HIS A 59 2.21 -10.22 4.06
CA HIS A 59 2.71 -11.37 4.82
C HIS A 59 3.98 -11.97 4.17
N SER A 60 4.83 -12.60 5.01
CA SER A 60 6.03 -13.30 4.56
C SER A 60 5.72 -14.27 3.40
N GLY A 61 6.60 -14.28 2.40
CA GLY A 61 6.46 -15.07 1.18
C GLY A 61 5.78 -14.34 0.01
N ALA A 62 5.15 -13.18 0.27
CA ALA A 62 4.66 -12.32 -0.80
C ALA A 62 5.83 -11.77 -1.64
N LYS A 63 5.69 -11.82 -2.97
CA LYS A 63 6.69 -11.33 -3.92
C LYS A 63 6.21 -10.04 -4.60
N PRO A 64 7.12 -9.12 -4.96
CA PRO A 64 6.77 -7.98 -5.80
C PRO A 64 6.03 -8.39 -7.08
N GLY A 65 4.99 -7.64 -7.44
CA GLY A 65 4.16 -7.90 -8.62
C GLY A 65 2.98 -8.87 -8.40
N MET A 66 2.87 -9.51 -7.24
CA MET A 66 1.66 -10.28 -6.89
C MET A 66 0.44 -9.35 -6.80
N ARG A 67 -0.69 -9.77 -7.38
CA ARG A 67 -1.95 -9.01 -7.31
C ARG A 67 -2.59 -9.18 -5.93
N ALA A 68 -2.87 -8.07 -5.25
CA ALA A 68 -3.70 -8.08 -4.06
C ALA A 68 -5.11 -8.58 -4.41
N LYS A 69 -5.59 -9.59 -3.69
CA LYS A 69 -6.94 -10.16 -3.85
C LYS A 69 -7.61 -10.25 -2.47
N TYR A 70 -8.92 -10.08 -2.44
CA TYR A 70 -9.71 -10.44 -1.28
C TYR A 70 -9.66 -11.96 -1.07
N ALA A 71 -9.32 -12.42 0.13
CA ALA A 71 -9.20 -13.84 0.45
C ALA A 71 -10.51 -14.62 0.16
N ALA A 72 -11.67 -14.00 0.36
CA ALA A 72 -12.99 -14.56 0.01
C ALA A 72 -13.20 -14.79 -1.50
N ARG A 73 -12.39 -14.15 -2.36
CA ARG A 73 -12.36 -14.44 -3.79
C ARG A 73 -11.40 -15.58 -4.13
N CYS A 74 -10.26 -15.67 -3.44
CA CYS A 74 -9.34 -16.81 -3.58
C CYS A 74 -9.99 -18.15 -3.23
N LEU A 75 -10.90 -18.20 -2.25
CA LEU A 75 -11.64 -19.41 -1.90
C LEU A 75 -12.66 -19.84 -2.98
N ARG A 76 -13.17 -18.89 -3.78
CA ARG A 76 -14.07 -19.19 -4.90
C ARG A 76 -13.33 -19.61 -6.17
N ASP A 77 -12.08 -19.20 -6.31
CA ASP A 77 -11.24 -19.54 -7.46
C ASP A 77 -10.45 -20.86 -7.25
N ASN A 78 -10.74 -21.63 -6.19
CA ASN A 78 -10.08 -22.92 -5.92
C ASN A 78 -10.95 -24.11 -6.40
N PRO A 79 -10.63 -24.77 -7.53
CA PRO A 79 -11.43 -25.86 -8.08
C PRO A 79 -11.29 -27.19 -7.31
N ARG A 80 -10.90 -27.18 -6.03
CA ARG A 80 -10.68 -28.38 -5.19
C ARG A 80 -11.62 -28.52 -3.99
N THR A 81 -12.75 -27.81 -4.00
CA THR A 81 -13.88 -28.04 -3.09
C THR A 81 -15.18 -28.00 -3.86
#